data_AF-A0A7R8ZYX1-F1
#
_entry.id   AF-A0A7R8ZYX1-F1
#
_cell.length_a   1.000
_cell.length_b   1.000
_cell.length_c   1.000
_cell.angle_alpha   90.00
_cell.angle_beta   90.00
_cell.angle_gamma   90.00
#
_symmetry.space_group_name_H-M   'P 1'
#
loop_
_entity.id
_entity.type
_entity.pdbx_description
1 polymer ?
#
loop_
_entity_poly.entity_id
_entity_poly.type
_entity_poly.pdbx_seq_one_letter_code
_entity_poly.pdbx_strand_id
1 'polypeptide(L)'
;MDVIKVFCPGSVANISCGFDVLGLALERPGDFMTIQKIDEPTVRMVHLDHYNLPLEPEKNVAGKAALEIISDLNLKHGFEIIIEKKIHPGSGIGSSSASASGVVFAINELLDKALDEDKLLHYAMVGEYVASGSYHADNVAPALLGGILLIRGYKPLDYVQIPVPKNLYLTVITPQIEIRTYDARRVLKRRVELKDAITQCGNLAGLVAGFYRSDYGLISRSLTDVLIEPQRAALIPSFYELKKTAIEVGALGAGISGSGPSVFAMSEGETVASAVAQAFKEVYEPLNIPYGTVVNKERVSFKEATLRSLAPDRGLYFPEAIPVVDKEVLHGYKSMEKEALCLKVIKPFVGDDIGEEKLRDIISETLNFPTPLNQITPDVYCLELFHGPTLAFKDVGARFMSRCIDHFVGDSEQRKTILVATSGDTGGAVANGFFGSSKVKVIILYPKAKVSPLQEKQLTTLGGNVTAMEIDGSFDDCQNLVKSAFVDTEINE
;
A
#
# COMPACT_ATOMS: atom_id res chain seq x y z
N MET A 1 23.08 10.80 -8.20
CA MET A 1 22.77 10.18 -6.89
C MET A 1 23.78 9.07 -6.66
N ASP A 2 24.42 9.00 -5.49
CA ASP A 2 25.47 8.01 -5.20
C ASP A 2 25.03 6.93 -4.20
N VAL A 3 23.92 7.16 -3.49
CA VAL A 3 23.31 6.21 -2.57
C VAL A 3 21.80 6.28 -2.69
N ILE A 4 21.14 5.12 -2.60
CA ILE A 4 19.68 5.01 -2.57
C ILE A 4 19.28 3.94 -1.54
N LYS A 5 18.16 4.16 -0.85
CA LYS A 5 17.52 3.15 -0.01
C LYS A 5 16.14 2.81 -0.59
N VAL A 6 15.88 1.53 -0.77
CA VAL A 6 14.63 1.02 -1.36
C VAL A 6 13.94 0.03 -0.45
N PHE A 7 12.62 -0.03 -0.59
CA PHE A 7 11.78 -1.09 -0.04
C PHE A 7 11.57 -2.17 -1.10
N CYS A 8 11.69 -3.42 -0.70
CA CYS A 8 11.66 -4.58 -1.58
C CYS A 8 10.48 -5.47 -1.20
N PRO A 9 9.33 -5.38 -1.89
CA PRO A 9 8.13 -6.10 -1.49
C PRO A 9 8.30 -7.61 -1.60
N GLY A 10 7.65 -8.35 -0.69
CA GLY A 10 7.41 -9.78 -0.89
C GLY A 10 6.40 -10.01 -2.02
N SER A 11 6.23 -11.27 -2.41
CA SER A 11 5.27 -11.64 -3.45
C SER A 11 4.63 -13.00 -3.18
N VAL A 12 3.44 -13.20 -3.73
CA VAL A 12 2.73 -14.49 -3.71
C VAL A 12 2.65 -15.00 -5.14
N ALA A 13 3.43 -16.04 -5.44
CA ALA A 13 3.37 -16.74 -6.71
C ALA A 13 2.35 -17.88 -6.71
N ASN A 14 2.09 -18.41 -7.90
CA ASN A 14 1.14 -19.44 -8.27
C ASN A 14 -0.33 -19.01 -8.16
N ILE A 15 -0.71 -18.29 -7.09
CA ILE A 15 -2.09 -17.86 -6.83
C ILE A 15 -3.07 -19.05 -7.02
N SER A 16 -2.78 -20.15 -6.33
CA SER A 16 -3.46 -21.44 -6.52
C SER A 16 -3.24 -22.01 -7.93
N CYS A 17 -4.17 -21.85 -8.86
CA CYS A 17 -4.18 -22.59 -10.13
C CYS A 17 -3.15 -22.11 -11.17
N GLY A 18 -2.54 -20.95 -10.97
CA GLY A 18 -1.56 -20.34 -11.89
C GLY A 18 -0.11 -20.71 -11.61
N PHE A 19 0.16 -21.98 -11.36
CA PHE A 19 1.52 -22.47 -11.10
C PHE A 19 2.55 -22.01 -12.14
N ASP A 20 3.65 -21.40 -11.70
CA ASP A 20 4.76 -20.83 -12.50
C ASP A 20 4.36 -19.71 -13.48
N VAL A 21 3.09 -19.29 -13.49
CA VAL A 21 2.55 -18.32 -14.46
C VAL A 21 1.82 -17.15 -13.82
N LEU A 22 1.32 -17.24 -12.60
CA LEU A 22 0.71 -16.11 -11.91
C LEU A 22 1.53 -15.70 -10.70
N GLY A 23 1.60 -14.40 -10.47
CA GLY A 23 2.06 -13.88 -9.19
C GLY A 23 1.56 -12.47 -8.91
N LEU A 24 1.61 -12.11 -7.63
CA LEU A 24 1.15 -10.81 -7.15
C LEU A 24 2.16 -10.23 -6.16
N ALA A 25 2.26 -8.90 -6.14
CA ALA A 25 3.09 -8.16 -5.20
C ALA A 25 2.37 -7.98 -3.86
N LEU A 26 3.09 -8.16 -2.76
CA LEU A 26 2.61 -7.78 -1.44
C LEU A 26 3.01 -6.34 -1.15
N GLU A 27 2.18 -5.56 -0.46
CA GLU A 27 2.65 -4.28 0.06
C GLU A 27 3.54 -4.47 1.29
N ARG A 28 3.24 -5.49 2.11
CA ARG A 28 4.01 -5.93 3.27
C ARG A 28 3.87 -7.45 3.44
N PRO A 29 4.85 -8.13 4.04
CA PRO A 29 6.15 -7.62 4.45
C PRO A 29 7.08 -7.39 3.24
N GLY A 30 8.22 -6.77 3.47
CA GLY A 30 9.25 -6.52 2.46
C GLY A 30 10.58 -6.18 3.11
N ASP A 31 11.67 -6.45 2.41
CA ASP A 31 13.02 -6.14 2.87
C ASP A 31 13.35 -4.67 2.63
N PHE A 32 14.44 -4.19 3.25
CA PHE A 32 15.03 -2.90 2.90
C PHE A 32 16.43 -3.12 2.36
N MET A 33 16.80 -2.35 1.35
CA MET A 33 18.11 -2.42 0.74
C MET A 33 18.67 -1.02 0.55
N THR A 34 19.92 -0.82 0.95
CA THR A 34 20.67 0.40 0.66
C THR A 34 21.77 0.05 -0.33
N ILE A 35 21.85 0.79 -1.43
CA ILE A 35 22.87 0.61 -2.46
C ILE A 35 23.66 1.89 -2.59
N GLN A 36 24.99 1.75 -2.54
CA GLN A 36 25.93 2.84 -2.71
C GLN A 36 26.90 2.53 -3.85
N LYS A 37 27.19 3.52 -4.71
CA LYS A 37 28.24 3.39 -5.73
C LYS A 37 29.62 3.33 -5.08
N ILE A 38 30.48 2.48 -5.61
CA ILE A 38 31.89 2.35 -5.20
C ILE A 38 32.78 2.42 -6.44
N ASP A 39 34.02 2.90 -6.29
CA ASP A 39 34.90 3.18 -7.43
C ASP A 39 35.31 1.91 -8.19
N GLU A 40 35.47 0.78 -7.51
CA GLU A 40 35.86 -0.47 -8.15
C GLU A 40 34.65 -1.17 -8.79
N PRO A 41 34.75 -1.71 -10.02
CA PRO A 41 33.68 -2.44 -10.72
C PRO A 41 33.47 -3.84 -10.11
N THR A 42 33.10 -3.86 -8.83
CA THR A 42 32.89 -5.04 -8.00
C THR A 42 31.63 -4.88 -7.18
N VAL A 43 31.22 -5.94 -6.48
CA VAL A 43 30.08 -5.89 -5.57
C VAL A 43 30.53 -6.24 -4.16
N ARG A 44 30.15 -5.42 -3.17
CA ARG A 44 30.34 -5.71 -1.75
C ARG A 44 28.99 -5.94 -1.09
N MET A 45 28.86 -7.05 -0.36
CA MET A 45 27.62 -7.42 0.31
C MET A 45 27.74 -7.22 1.82
N VAL A 46 26.71 -6.64 2.43
CA VAL A 46 26.55 -6.55 3.87
C VAL A 46 25.13 -6.98 4.23
N HIS A 47 24.99 -7.89 5.18
CA HIS A 47 23.71 -8.27 5.77
C HIS A 47 23.62 -7.72 7.20
N LEU A 48 22.51 -7.05 7.52
CA LEU A 48 22.21 -6.55 8.87
C LEU A 48 21.36 -7.55 9.68
N ASP A 49 20.92 -8.63 9.05
CA ASP A 49 20.13 -9.70 9.65
C ASP A 49 21.00 -10.87 10.14
N HIS A 50 20.34 -11.89 10.70
CA HIS A 50 20.99 -13.06 11.29
C HIS A 50 20.75 -14.35 10.49
N TYR A 51 20.27 -14.26 9.23
CA TYR A 51 19.94 -15.43 8.41
C TYR A 51 21.16 -16.10 7.76
N ASN A 52 22.37 -15.58 7.98
CA ASN A 52 23.63 -16.14 7.47
C ASN A 52 23.62 -16.39 5.95
N LEU A 53 23.03 -15.45 5.19
CA LEU A 53 23.02 -15.50 3.73
C LEU A 53 24.43 -15.28 3.17
N PRO A 54 24.76 -15.85 1.99
CA PRO A 54 26.09 -15.72 1.41
C PRO A 54 26.51 -14.26 1.19
N LEU A 55 27.73 -13.90 1.59
CA LEU A 55 28.31 -12.58 1.31
C LEU A 55 29.09 -12.54 -0.01
N GLU A 56 29.48 -13.71 -0.54
CA GLU A 56 30.06 -13.80 -1.88
C GLU A 56 29.03 -13.38 -2.93
N PRO A 57 29.28 -12.31 -3.72
CA PRO A 57 28.29 -11.79 -4.67
C PRO A 57 27.81 -12.84 -5.68
N GLU A 58 28.67 -13.76 -6.12
CA GLU A 58 28.32 -14.82 -7.09
C GLU A 58 27.32 -15.85 -6.53
N LYS A 59 27.22 -15.95 -5.21
CA LYS A 59 26.29 -16.85 -4.50
C LYS A 59 25.12 -16.10 -3.86
N ASN A 60 25.14 -14.77 -3.88
CA ASN A 60 24.06 -13.95 -3.36
C ASN A 60 23.14 -13.52 -4.51
N VAL A 61 21.82 -13.61 -4.30
CA VAL A 61 20.82 -13.25 -5.31
C VAL A 61 20.97 -11.81 -5.78
N ALA A 62 21.12 -10.87 -4.84
CA ALA A 62 21.31 -9.46 -5.17
C ALA A 62 22.70 -9.21 -5.78
N GLY A 63 23.72 -9.85 -5.22
CA GLY A 63 25.09 -9.74 -5.69
C GLY A 63 25.26 -10.20 -7.14
N LYS A 64 24.67 -11.34 -7.51
CA LYS A 64 24.78 -11.90 -8.85
C LYS A 64 24.07 -11.03 -9.88
N ALA A 65 22.88 -10.51 -9.56
CA ALA A 65 22.17 -9.58 -10.43
C ALA A 65 22.98 -8.29 -10.66
N ALA A 66 23.59 -7.73 -9.61
CA ALA A 66 24.43 -6.54 -9.72
C ALA A 66 25.70 -6.78 -10.54
N LEU A 67 26.38 -7.93 -10.34
CA LEU A 67 27.54 -8.32 -11.14
C LEU A 67 27.20 -8.43 -12.64
N GLU A 68 26.04 -8.99 -12.96
CA GLU A 68 25.59 -9.11 -14.34
C GLU A 68 25.39 -7.73 -14.98
N ILE A 69 24.77 -6.78 -14.27
CA ILE A 69 24.59 -5.40 -14.74
C ILE A 69 25.94 -4.71 -15.00
N ILE A 70 26.90 -4.85 -14.07
CA ILE A 70 28.25 -4.28 -14.22
C ILE A 70 28.92 -4.82 -15.48
N SER A 71 28.83 -6.13 -15.69
CA SER A 71 29.42 -6.83 -16.84
C SER A 71 28.77 -6.38 -18.16
N ASP A 72 27.45 -6.47 -18.26
CA ASP A 72 26.71 -6.23 -19.50
C ASP A 72 26.78 -4.76 -19.95
N LEU A 73 26.78 -3.83 -18.99
CA LEU A 73 26.91 -2.40 -19.28
C LEU A 73 28.37 -1.91 -19.31
N ASN A 74 29.35 -2.78 -19.06
CA ASN A 74 30.77 -2.44 -18.97
C ASN A 74 31.06 -1.28 -17.99
N LEU A 75 30.38 -1.26 -16.84
CA LEU A 75 30.52 -0.19 -15.86
C LEU A 75 31.95 -0.11 -15.31
N LYS A 76 32.41 1.11 -15.04
CA LYS A 76 33.73 1.38 -14.44
C LYS A 76 33.71 1.51 -12.92
N HIS A 77 32.52 1.47 -12.34
CA HIS A 77 32.23 1.53 -10.91
C HIS A 77 31.38 0.31 -10.54
N GLY A 78 31.26 0.05 -9.25
CA GLY A 78 30.49 -1.05 -8.69
C GLY A 78 29.53 -0.60 -7.60
N PHE A 79 29.09 -1.55 -6.78
CA PHE A 79 28.08 -1.28 -5.75
C PHE A 79 28.40 -1.95 -4.41
N GLU A 80 28.23 -1.22 -3.32
CA GLU A 80 28.03 -1.80 -1.99
C GLU A 80 26.53 -1.95 -1.74
N ILE A 81 26.11 -3.16 -1.36
CA ILE A 81 24.72 -3.55 -1.16
C ILE A 81 24.55 -3.97 0.30
N ILE A 82 23.79 -3.17 1.04
CA ILE A 82 23.45 -3.41 2.45
C ILE A 82 22.00 -3.88 2.51
N ILE A 83 21.78 -5.11 2.98
CA ILE A 83 20.46 -5.75 3.03
C ILE A 83 19.99 -5.88 4.48
N GLU A 84 18.76 -5.43 4.71
CA GLU A 84 18.03 -5.63 5.95
C GLU A 84 16.81 -6.52 5.68
N LYS A 85 16.96 -7.83 5.92
CA LYS A 85 15.88 -8.80 5.70
C LYS A 85 14.78 -8.65 6.75
N LYS A 86 13.54 -8.50 6.29
CA LYS A 86 12.31 -8.63 7.10
C LYS A 86 11.49 -9.83 6.68
N ILE A 87 11.79 -10.42 5.52
CA ILE A 87 11.18 -11.65 5.05
C ILE A 87 12.10 -12.82 5.36
N HIS A 88 11.64 -13.76 6.19
CA HIS A 88 12.35 -15.01 6.45
C HIS A 88 12.63 -15.77 5.13
N PRO A 89 13.88 -16.18 4.84
CA PRO A 89 14.18 -17.00 3.67
C PRO A 89 13.40 -18.33 3.65
N GLY A 90 12.98 -18.79 2.47
CA GLY A 90 12.21 -20.04 2.34
C GLY A 90 10.83 -20.04 2.99
N SER A 91 10.27 -18.85 3.26
CA SER A 91 8.93 -18.66 3.82
C SER A 91 7.79 -18.84 2.81
N GLY A 92 8.08 -18.81 1.51
CA GLY A 92 7.07 -18.88 0.45
C GLY A 92 6.45 -17.54 0.04
N ILE A 93 6.97 -16.41 0.53
CA ILE A 93 6.49 -15.06 0.16
C ILE A 93 7.54 -14.23 -0.61
N GLY A 94 8.30 -14.89 -1.51
CA GLY A 94 9.20 -14.18 -2.43
C GLY A 94 10.44 -13.54 -1.81
N SER A 95 10.99 -14.11 -0.72
CA SER A 95 12.16 -13.54 -0.01
C SER A 95 13.38 -13.28 -0.89
N SER A 96 13.74 -14.21 -1.77
CA SER A 96 14.86 -14.05 -2.72
C SER A 96 14.51 -13.06 -3.82
N SER A 97 13.28 -13.17 -4.36
CA SER A 97 12.78 -12.32 -5.43
C SER A 97 12.66 -10.86 -5.03
N ALA A 98 12.33 -10.57 -3.76
CA ALA A 98 12.36 -9.24 -3.18
C ALA A 98 13.78 -8.64 -3.26
N SER A 99 14.79 -9.41 -2.86
CA SER A 99 16.20 -8.97 -2.94
C SER A 99 16.66 -8.80 -4.40
N ALA A 100 16.29 -9.71 -5.30
CA ALA A 100 16.60 -9.61 -6.74
C ALA A 100 15.97 -8.36 -7.39
N SER A 101 14.70 -8.10 -7.09
CA SER A 101 13.95 -6.98 -7.68
C SER A 101 14.44 -5.64 -7.11
N GLY A 102 14.67 -5.59 -5.79
CA GLY A 102 15.18 -4.40 -5.12
C GLY A 102 16.54 -3.95 -5.64
N VAL A 103 17.46 -4.90 -5.87
CA VAL A 103 18.81 -4.54 -6.33
C VAL A 103 18.81 -3.96 -7.73
N VAL A 104 18.06 -4.57 -8.66
CA VAL A 104 18.04 -4.12 -10.05
C VAL A 104 17.34 -2.78 -10.18
N PHE A 105 16.27 -2.57 -9.41
CA PHE A 105 15.56 -1.30 -9.37
C PHE A 105 16.48 -0.18 -8.84
N ALA A 106 17.10 -0.39 -7.68
CA ALA A 106 17.96 0.61 -7.07
C ALA A 106 19.21 0.93 -7.92
N ILE A 107 19.83 -0.07 -8.55
CA ILE A 107 20.93 0.17 -9.49
C ILE A 107 20.43 0.97 -10.70
N ASN A 108 19.25 0.66 -11.24
CA ASN A 108 18.72 1.43 -12.36
C ASN A 108 18.47 2.90 -12.00
N GLU A 109 17.91 3.18 -10.83
CA GLU A 109 17.75 4.56 -10.33
C GLU A 109 19.11 5.27 -10.18
N LEU A 110 20.13 4.58 -9.67
CA LEU A 110 21.49 5.12 -9.56
C LEU A 110 22.15 5.36 -10.93
N LEU A 111 21.71 4.66 -11.97
CA LEU A 111 22.14 4.82 -13.37
C LEU A 111 21.21 5.75 -14.17
N ASP A 112 20.41 6.58 -13.50
CA ASP A 112 19.48 7.53 -14.12
C ASP A 112 18.49 6.85 -15.08
N LYS A 113 17.99 5.66 -14.69
CA LYS A 113 16.99 4.85 -15.41
C LYS A 113 17.44 4.38 -16.81
N ALA A 114 18.69 3.97 -16.93
CA ALA A 114 19.29 3.51 -18.19
C ALA A 114 18.76 2.16 -18.71
N LEU A 115 18.07 1.37 -17.89
CA LEU A 115 17.53 0.06 -18.24
C LEU A 115 16.01 0.11 -18.47
N ASP A 116 15.56 -0.58 -19.53
CA ASP A 116 14.15 -0.87 -19.76
C ASP A 116 13.66 -2.02 -18.87
N GLU A 117 12.34 -2.20 -18.80
CA GLU A 117 11.70 -3.20 -17.94
C GLU A 117 12.16 -4.64 -18.24
N ASP A 118 12.32 -4.98 -19.52
CA ASP A 118 12.76 -6.32 -19.95
C ASP A 118 14.17 -6.64 -19.43
N LYS A 119 15.09 -5.68 -19.47
CA LYS A 119 16.42 -5.84 -18.88
C LYS A 119 16.37 -5.95 -17.37
N LEU A 120 15.56 -5.14 -16.69
CA LEU A 120 15.42 -5.23 -15.23
C LEU A 120 14.93 -6.63 -14.80
N LEU A 121 13.88 -7.13 -15.46
CA LEU A 121 13.37 -8.47 -15.23
C LEU A 121 14.42 -9.54 -15.54
N HIS A 122 15.15 -9.39 -16.63
CA HIS A 122 16.24 -10.30 -16.99
C HIS A 122 17.27 -10.42 -15.86
N TYR A 123 17.83 -9.30 -15.41
CA TYR A 123 18.85 -9.31 -14.35
C TYR A 123 18.33 -9.83 -13.02
N ALA A 124 17.09 -9.52 -12.66
CA ALA A 124 16.50 -10.06 -11.44
C ALA A 124 16.25 -11.58 -11.54
N MET A 125 15.84 -12.10 -12.70
CA MET A 125 15.75 -13.55 -12.93
C MET A 125 17.12 -14.24 -12.88
N VAL A 126 18.20 -13.58 -13.33
CA VAL A 126 19.58 -14.08 -13.18
C VAL A 126 19.95 -14.23 -11.70
N GLY A 127 19.56 -13.27 -10.86
CA GLY A 127 19.69 -13.40 -9.41
C GLY A 127 18.93 -14.61 -8.84
N GLU A 128 17.65 -14.77 -9.21
CA GLU A 128 16.82 -15.89 -8.71
C GLU A 128 17.31 -17.27 -9.13
N TYR A 129 18.01 -17.36 -10.27
CA TYR A 129 18.62 -18.61 -10.72
C TYR A 129 19.62 -19.14 -9.68
N VAL A 130 20.33 -18.26 -8.96
CA VAL A 130 21.28 -18.65 -7.90
C VAL A 130 20.57 -19.38 -6.75
N ALA A 131 19.38 -18.91 -6.36
CA ALA A 131 18.64 -19.48 -5.24
C ALA A 131 17.84 -20.74 -5.62
N SER A 132 17.25 -20.76 -6.81
CA SER A 132 16.28 -21.79 -7.21
C SER A 132 16.77 -22.76 -8.29
N GLY A 133 17.89 -22.48 -8.94
CA GLY A 133 18.42 -23.25 -10.07
C GLY A 133 17.58 -23.15 -11.35
N SER A 134 16.65 -22.18 -11.42
CA SER A 134 15.72 -22.04 -12.55
C SER A 134 15.26 -20.59 -12.70
N TYR A 135 14.94 -20.20 -13.94
CA TYR A 135 14.49 -18.85 -14.26
C TYR A 135 12.97 -18.78 -14.10
N HIS A 136 12.50 -18.18 -13.00
CA HIS A 136 11.07 -17.95 -12.76
C HIS A 136 10.82 -16.46 -12.61
N ALA A 137 9.79 -15.97 -13.29
CA ALA A 137 9.41 -14.57 -13.28
C ALA A 137 8.20 -14.31 -12.38
N ASP A 138 7.46 -15.35 -11.99
CA ASP A 138 6.22 -15.27 -11.22
C ASP A 138 6.35 -14.56 -9.85
N ASN A 139 7.52 -14.57 -9.22
CA ASN A 139 7.76 -13.79 -8.00
C ASN A 139 8.49 -12.46 -8.27
N VAL A 140 9.44 -12.46 -9.20
CA VAL A 140 10.29 -11.31 -9.53
C VAL A 140 9.50 -10.22 -10.25
N ALA A 141 8.74 -10.60 -11.26
CA ALA A 141 7.96 -9.66 -12.05
C ALA A 141 6.99 -8.85 -11.18
N PRO A 142 6.14 -9.46 -10.33
CA PRO A 142 5.30 -8.67 -9.45
C PRO A 142 6.09 -7.90 -8.38
N ALA A 143 7.17 -8.46 -7.83
CA ALA A 143 7.97 -7.71 -6.85
C ALA A 143 8.63 -6.45 -7.47
N LEU A 144 8.95 -6.47 -8.76
CA LEU A 144 9.55 -5.35 -9.47
C LEU A 144 8.51 -4.36 -10.05
N LEU A 145 7.46 -4.87 -10.68
CA LEU A 145 6.49 -4.07 -11.45
C LEU A 145 5.20 -3.78 -10.69
N GLY A 146 4.94 -4.49 -9.60
CA GLY A 146 3.72 -4.36 -8.80
C GLY A 146 2.49 -5.04 -9.40
N GLY A 147 1.40 -5.09 -8.61
CA GLY A 147 0.11 -5.65 -9.02
C GLY A 147 0.10 -7.17 -9.20
N ILE A 148 -0.75 -7.67 -10.11
CA ILE A 148 -0.88 -9.08 -10.48
C ILE A 148 -0.35 -9.26 -11.90
N LEU A 149 0.52 -10.25 -12.12
CA LEU A 149 1.13 -10.54 -13.41
C LEU A 149 0.88 -11.97 -13.84
N LEU A 150 0.59 -12.13 -15.13
CA LEU A 150 0.57 -13.39 -15.85
C LEU A 150 1.81 -13.52 -16.72
N ILE A 151 2.65 -14.53 -16.47
CA ILE A 151 3.79 -14.91 -17.31
C ILE A 151 3.32 -15.91 -18.36
N ARG A 152 3.14 -15.45 -19.59
CA ARG A 152 2.70 -16.28 -20.73
C ARG A 152 3.85 -17.11 -21.32
N GLY A 153 5.08 -16.57 -21.29
CA GLY A 153 6.24 -17.23 -21.87
C GLY A 153 7.57 -16.72 -21.31
N TYR A 154 8.64 -17.51 -21.48
CA TYR A 154 9.97 -17.22 -20.96
C TYR A 154 11.05 -17.01 -22.04
N LYS A 155 10.77 -17.38 -23.31
CA LYS A 155 11.71 -17.25 -24.43
C LYS A 155 10.98 -16.82 -25.73
N PRO A 156 10.82 -15.51 -25.99
CA PRO A 156 11.17 -14.38 -25.11
C PRO A 156 10.27 -14.33 -23.87
N LEU A 157 10.70 -13.57 -22.85
CA LEU A 157 9.84 -13.28 -21.71
C LEU A 157 8.62 -12.52 -22.22
N ASP A 158 7.44 -12.98 -21.83
CA ASP A 158 6.17 -12.40 -22.25
C ASP A 158 5.21 -12.47 -21.08
N TYR A 159 4.71 -11.30 -20.66
CA TYR A 159 3.88 -11.15 -19.49
C TYR A 159 2.76 -10.14 -19.72
N VAL A 160 1.72 -10.25 -18.90
CA VAL A 160 0.52 -9.41 -18.96
C VAL A 160 0.21 -8.91 -17.55
N GLN A 161 0.10 -7.59 -17.41
CA GLN A 161 -0.43 -6.97 -16.19
C GLN A 161 -1.94 -7.22 -16.12
N ILE A 162 -2.37 -7.89 -15.06
CA ILE A 162 -3.78 -8.13 -14.77
C ILE A 162 -4.28 -7.01 -13.84
N PRO A 163 -5.45 -6.40 -14.14
CA PRO A 163 -6.05 -5.42 -13.23
C PRO A 163 -6.39 -6.08 -11.89
N VAL A 164 -6.10 -5.36 -10.80
CA VAL A 164 -6.49 -5.76 -9.45
C VAL A 164 -7.92 -5.26 -9.19
N PRO A 165 -8.90 -6.14 -8.92
CA PRO A 165 -10.23 -5.69 -8.50
C PRO A 165 -10.13 -4.82 -7.26
N LYS A 166 -10.94 -3.75 -7.18
CA LYS A 166 -11.05 -2.92 -5.98
C LYS A 166 -11.47 -3.79 -4.78
N ASN A 167 -11.23 -3.37 -3.54
CA ASN A 167 -11.72 -4.11 -2.36
C ASN A 167 -11.27 -5.59 -2.29
N LEU A 168 -10.25 -6.00 -3.06
CA LEU A 168 -9.64 -7.33 -2.96
C LEU A 168 -8.52 -7.26 -1.93
N TYR A 169 -8.63 -8.06 -0.88
CA TYR A 169 -7.65 -8.15 0.19
C TYR A 169 -6.97 -9.51 0.15
N LEU A 170 -5.71 -9.51 0.59
CA LEU A 170 -4.92 -10.73 0.73
C LEU A 170 -4.47 -10.88 2.18
N THR A 171 -4.82 -11.99 2.80
CA THR A 171 -4.32 -12.36 4.12
C THR A 171 -3.28 -13.46 3.96
N VAL A 172 -2.11 -13.29 4.54
CA VAL A 172 -1.01 -14.27 4.49
C VAL A 172 -0.60 -14.66 5.89
N ILE A 173 -0.60 -15.96 6.20
CA ILE A 173 0.08 -16.52 7.37
C ILE A 173 1.42 -17.09 6.93
N THR A 174 2.47 -16.73 7.66
CA THR A 174 3.85 -17.14 7.43
C THR A 174 4.38 -17.91 8.62
N PRO A 175 4.29 -19.25 8.60
CA PRO A 175 4.95 -20.09 9.57
C PRO A 175 6.47 -19.84 9.53
N GLN A 176 7.12 -19.72 10.69
CA GLN A 176 8.58 -19.54 10.81
C GLN A 176 9.29 -20.90 10.68
N ILE A 177 9.00 -21.61 9.59
CA ILE A 177 9.68 -22.82 9.15
C ILE A 177 10.18 -22.58 7.72
N GLU A 178 11.23 -23.28 7.33
CA GLU A 178 11.81 -23.14 5.99
C GLU A 178 11.38 -24.32 5.11
N ILE A 179 10.81 -24.02 3.94
CA ILE A 179 10.68 -24.98 2.85
C ILE A 179 11.52 -24.48 1.68
N ARG A 180 12.55 -25.24 1.33
CA ARG A 180 13.38 -24.94 0.17
C ARG A 180 12.59 -25.13 -1.11
N THR A 181 12.53 -24.11 -1.96
CA THR A 181 11.87 -24.15 -3.27
C THR A 181 12.31 -25.34 -4.12
N TYR A 182 13.60 -25.67 -4.05
CA TYR A 182 14.18 -26.84 -4.71
C TYR A 182 13.52 -28.16 -4.28
N ASP A 183 13.38 -28.40 -2.97
CA ASP A 183 12.77 -29.63 -2.45
C ASP A 183 11.25 -29.67 -2.69
N ALA A 184 10.57 -28.53 -2.58
CA ALA A 184 9.15 -28.40 -2.91
C ALA A 184 8.83 -28.64 -4.40
N ARG A 185 9.82 -28.52 -5.30
CA ARG A 185 9.68 -28.93 -6.71
C ARG A 185 9.91 -30.42 -6.91
N ARG A 186 10.80 -31.04 -6.14
CA ARG A 186 11.14 -32.47 -6.27
C ARG A 186 9.99 -33.41 -5.93
N VAL A 187 9.06 -32.97 -5.08
CA VAL A 187 7.84 -33.74 -4.75
C VAL A 187 6.82 -33.80 -5.88
N LEU A 188 6.96 -32.94 -6.91
CA LEU A 188 5.98 -32.83 -7.98
C LEU A 188 6.13 -33.95 -9.01
N LYS A 189 5.00 -34.60 -9.34
CA LYS A 189 4.88 -35.54 -10.45
C LYS A 189 5.22 -34.84 -11.77
N ARG A 190 5.98 -35.53 -12.62
CA ARG A 190 6.34 -35.05 -13.96
C ARG A 190 5.25 -35.23 -15.02
N ARG A 191 4.17 -35.93 -14.68
CA ARG A 191 3.04 -36.22 -15.56
C ARG A 191 1.74 -35.97 -14.80
N VAL A 192 0.76 -35.44 -15.50
CA VAL A 192 -0.57 -35.13 -14.98
C VAL A 192 -1.61 -35.81 -15.86
N GLU A 193 -2.76 -36.15 -15.29
CA GLU A 193 -3.89 -36.68 -16.05
C GLU A 193 -4.49 -35.59 -16.93
N LEU A 194 -4.95 -35.95 -18.13
CA LEU A 194 -5.56 -34.99 -19.05
C LEU A 194 -6.77 -34.28 -18.42
N LYS A 195 -7.57 -35.01 -17.62
CA LYS A 195 -8.71 -34.45 -16.89
C LYS A 195 -8.29 -33.32 -15.95
N ASP A 196 -7.20 -33.51 -15.21
CA ASP A 196 -6.72 -32.53 -14.25
C ASP A 196 -6.10 -31.34 -14.97
N ALA A 197 -5.38 -31.58 -16.08
CA ALA A 197 -4.85 -30.51 -16.94
C ALA A 197 -5.97 -29.63 -17.51
N ILE A 198 -7.06 -30.22 -18.02
CA ILE A 198 -8.24 -29.49 -18.52
C ILE A 198 -8.86 -28.66 -17.40
N THR A 199 -9.02 -29.24 -16.21
CA THR A 199 -9.58 -28.55 -15.03
C THR A 199 -8.71 -27.37 -14.62
N GLN A 200 -7.39 -27.57 -14.53
CA GLN A 200 -6.42 -26.52 -14.18
C GLN A 200 -6.46 -25.37 -15.20
N CYS A 201 -6.45 -25.67 -16.50
CA CYS A 201 -6.53 -24.65 -17.54
C CYS A 201 -7.84 -23.86 -17.47
N GLY A 202 -8.97 -24.54 -17.20
CA GLY A 202 -10.26 -23.90 -16.98
C GLY A 202 -10.23 -22.95 -15.79
N ASN A 203 -9.66 -23.39 -14.66
CA ASN A 203 -9.50 -22.57 -13.46
C ASN A 203 -8.59 -21.36 -13.71
N LEU A 204 -7.44 -21.53 -14.37
CA LEU A 204 -6.55 -20.43 -14.70
C LEU A 204 -7.23 -19.38 -15.59
N ALA A 205 -7.90 -19.83 -16.66
CA ALA A 205 -8.63 -18.93 -17.56
C ALA A 205 -9.78 -18.22 -16.83
N GLY A 206 -10.51 -18.94 -15.98
CA GLY A 206 -11.57 -18.40 -15.14
C GLY A 206 -11.06 -17.36 -14.15
N LEU A 207 -9.92 -17.61 -13.51
CA LEU A 207 -9.31 -16.70 -12.55
C LEU A 207 -8.89 -15.38 -13.21
N VAL A 208 -8.20 -15.47 -14.35
CA VAL A 208 -7.80 -14.29 -15.14
C VAL A 208 -9.04 -13.50 -15.59
N ALA A 209 -10.05 -14.18 -16.14
CA ALA A 209 -11.30 -13.53 -16.55
C ALA A 209 -12.05 -12.89 -15.36
N GLY A 210 -11.99 -13.52 -14.19
CA GLY A 210 -12.55 -13.02 -12.94
C GLY A 210 -11.92 -11.70 -12.51
N PHE A 211 -10.59 -11.58 -12.57
CA PHE A 211 -9.89 -10.34 -12.28
C PHE A 211 -10.25 -9.21 -13.26
N TYR A 212 -10.24 -9.47 -14.57
CA TYR A 212 -10.61 -8.45 -15.57
C TYR A 212 -12.06 -7.95 -15.45
N ARG A 213 -12.95 -8.79 -14.94
CA ARG A 213 -14.38 -8.47 -14.77
C ARG A 213 -14.73 -8.02 -13.36
N SER A 214 -13.77 -8.03 -12.42
CA SER A 214 -14.03 -7.88 -10.99
C SER A 214 -15.15 -8.79 -10.48
N ASP A 215 -15.23 -10.02 -11.02
CA ASP A 215 -16.24 -11.02 -10.65
C ASP A 215 -15.71 -11.91 -9.53
N TYR A 216 -15.93 -11.51 -8.27
CA TYR A 216 -15.44 -12.23 -7.08
C TYR A 216 -16.00 -13.66 -6.99
N GLY A 217 -17.20 -13.89 -7.50
CA GLY A 217 -17.78 -15.23 -7.57
C GLY A 217 -17.00 -16.13 -8.53
N LEU A 218 -16.60 -15.62 -9.68
CA LEU A 218 -15.75 -16.34 -10.63
C LEU A 218 -14.33 -16.54 -10.10
N ILE A 219 -13.74 -15.52 -9.46
CA ILE A 219 -12.45 -15.63 -8.78
C ILE A 219 -12.50 -16.77 -7.75
N SER A 220 -13.51 -16.77 -6.88
CA SER A 220 -13.69 -17.78 -5.85
C SER A 220 -13.76 -19.20 -6.41
N ARG A 221 -14.62 -19.44 -7.42
CA ARG A 221 -14.74 -20.76 -8.06
C ARG A 221 -13.47 -21.20 -8.81
N SER A 222 -12.61 -20.25 -9.18
CA SER A 222 -11.39 -20.50 -9.97
C SER A 222 -10.11 -20.64 -9.13
N LEU A 223 -10.14 -20.25 -7.85
CA LEU A 223 -9.04 -20.38 -6.89
C LEU A 223 -8.87 -21.82 -6.38
N THR A 224 -8.77 -22.77 -7.32
CA THR A 224 -8.59 -24.19 -7.04
C THR A 224 -7.47 -24.77 -7.89
N ASP A 225 -6.45 -25.30 -7.22
CA ASP A 225 -5.34 -26.01 -7.84
C ASP A 225 -5.51 -27.52 -7.66
N VAL A 226 -5.69 -28.23 -8.77
CA VAL A 226 -5.87 -29.69 -8.77
C VAL A 226 -4.56 -30.42 -9.04
N LEU A 227 -3.49 -29.69 -9.39
CA LEU A 227 -2.21 -30.27 -9.78
C LEU A 227 -1.19 -30.18 -8.65
N ILE A 228 -0.87 -28.99 -8.17
CA ILE A 228 0.34 -28.75 -7.37
C ILE A 228 0.04 -28.77 -5.87
N GLU A 229 -1.00 -28.07 -5.44
CA GLU A 229 -1.45 -27.97 -4.06
C GLU A 229 -1.60 -29.35 -3.39
N PRO A 230 -2.28 -30.36 -3.98
CA PRO A 230 -2.43 -31.66 -3.33
C PRO A 230 -1.10 -32.37 -3.06
N GLN A 231 -0.06 -32.06 -3.86
CA GLN A 231 1.27 -32.66 -3.74
C GLN A 231 2.16 -31.91 -2.73
N ARG A 232 1.93 -30.60 -2.53
CA ARG A 232 2.71 -29.76 -1.59
C ARG A 232 2.07 -29.60 -0.22
N ALA A 233 0.75 -29.77 -0.10
CA ALA A 233 0.00 -29.55 1.13
C ALA A 233 0.57 -30.31 2.34
N ALA A 234 1.09 -31.52 2.12
CA ALA A 234 1.68 -32.34 3.19
C ALA A 234 2.96 -31.74 3.81
N LEU A 235 3.60 -30.78 3.15
CA LEU A 235 4.78 -30.08 3.67
C LEU A 235 4.41 -28.94 4.63
N ILE A 236 3.13 -28.58 4.70
CA ILE A 236 2.65 -27.38 5.40
C ILE A 236 1.75 -27.82 6.56
N PRO A 237 2.13 -27.53 7.82
CA PRO A 237 1.33 -27.85 9.00
C PRO A 237 -0.09 -27.29 8.88
N SER A 238 -1.10 -28.12 9.15
CA SER A 238 -2.51 -27.71 9.16
C SER A 238 -3.01 -26.98 7.89
N PHE A 239 -2.40 -27.21 6.71
CA PHE A 239 -2.79 -26.51 5.47
C PHE A 239 -4.29 -26.61 5.15
N TYR A 240 -4.84 -27.82 5.16
CA TYR A 240 -6.26 -28.02 4.83
C TYR A 240 -7.19 -27.43 5.89
N GLU A 241 -6.75 -27.37 7.14
CA GLU A 241 -7.49 -26.74 8.22
C GLU A 241 -7.52 -25.22 8.03
N LEU A 242 -6.36 -24.59 7.75
CA LEU A 242 -6.29 -23.17 7.37
C LEU A 242 -7.22 -22.86 6.19
N LYS A 243 -7.12 -23.65 5.11
CA LYS A 243 -7.93 -23.45 3.90
C LYS A 243 -9.41 -23.55 4.19
N LYS A 244 -9.81 -24.57 4.97
CA LYS A 244 -11.20 -24.77 5.38
C LYS A 244 -11.70 -23.59 6.21
N THR A 245 -10.99 -23.21 7.27
CA THR A 245 -11.42 -22.13 8.17
C THR A 245 -11.49 -20.78 7.43
N ALA A 246 -10.55 -20.49 6.52
CA ALA A 246 -10.61 -19.28 5.69
C ALA A 246 -11.89 -19.21 4.85
N ILE A 247 -12.28 -20.32 4.21
CA ILE A 247 -13.52 -20.38 3.41
C ILE A 247 -14.76 -20.25 4.31
N GLU A 248 -14.76 -20.88 5.50
CA GLU A 248 -15.88 -20.80 6.45
C GLU A 248 -16.13 -19.38 6.96
N VAL A 249 -15.09 -18.55 7.11
CA VAL A 249 -15.23 -17.13 7.50
C VAL A 249 -15.53 -16.19 6.32
N GLY A 250 -15.63 -16.71 5.10
CA GLY A 250 -16.06 -15.97 3.91
C GLY A 250 -14.95 -15.60 2.92
N ALA A 251 -13.74 -16.15 3.02
CA ALA A 251 -12.72 -15.95 2.00
C ALA A 251 -13.19 -16.48 0.63
N LEU A 252 -12.79 -15.78 -0.44
CA LEU A 252 -13.02 -16.21 -1.83
C LEU A 252 -12.32 -17.54 -2.11
N GLY A 253 -11.14 -17.72 -1.53
CA GLY A 253 -10.35 -18.94 -1.62
C GLY A 253 -9.04 -18.79 -0.86
N ALA A 254 -8.39 -19.93 -0.61
CA ALA A 254 -7.08 -19.98 0.04
C ALA A 254 -6.20 -21.03 -0.62
N GLY A 255 -4.89 -20.79 -0.60
CA GLY A 255 -3.91 -21.62 -1.27
C GLY A 255 -2.50 -21.43 -0.74
N ILE A 256 -1.58 -22.25 -1.23
CA ILE A 256 -0.17 -22.17 -0.89
C ILE A 256 0.43 -20.92 -1.55
N SER A 257 1.16 -20.11 -0.78
CA SER A 257 1.96 -19.02 -1.34
C SER A 257 3.27 -19.58 -1.89
N GLY A 258 3.47 -19.47 -3.21
CA GLY A 258 4.68 -19.98 -3.87
C GLY A 258 4.92 -21.47 -3.58
N SER A 259 6.06 -21.80 -2.98
CA SER A 259 6.42 -23.16 -2.56
C SER A 259 5.93 -23.56 -1.17
N GLY A 260 5.30 -22.64 -0.43
CA GLY A 260 5.07 -22.77 1.01
C GLY A 260 6.31 -22.42 1.84
N PRO A 261 6.21 -22.44 3.18
CA PRO A 261 5.05 -22.88 3.97
C PRO A 261 3.94 -21.84 4.13
N SER A 262 4.14 -20.60 3.68
CA SER A 262 3.11 -19.58 3.80
C SER A 262 1.83 -19.97 3.07
N VAL A 263 0.69 -19.59 3.66
CA VAL A 263 -0.64 -19.80 3.11
C VAL A 263 -1.29 -18.43 2.93
N PHE A 264 -1.87 -18.20 1.76
CA PHE A 264 -2.62 -16.98 1.49
C PHE A 264 -4.12 -17.29 1.43
N ALA A 265 -4.93 -16.27 1.68
CA ALA A 265 -6.35 -16.25 1.41
C ALA A 265 -6.72 -14.92 0.75
N MET A 266 -7.62 -14.99 -0.24
CA MET A 266 -8.20 -13.81 -0.89
C MET A 266 -9.59 -13.54 -0.33
N SER A 267 -9.89 -12.27 -0.06
CA SER A 267 -11.17 -11.85 0.52
C SER A 267 -11.70 -10.62 -0.20
N GLU A 268 -13.01 -10.52 -0.33
CA GLU A 268 -13.69 -9.29 -0.70
C GLU A 268 -13.95 -8.49 0.59
N GLY A 269 -13.24 -7.38 0.77
CA GLY A 269 -13.36 -6.52 1.94
C GLY A 269 -12.44 -6.85 3.12
N GLU A 270 -12.03 -5.80 3.82
CA GLU A 270 -11.12 -5.87 4.96
C GLU A 270 -11.71 -6.62 6.16
N THR A 271 -13.03 -6.55 6.37
CA THR A 271 -13.70 -7.25 7.48
C THR A 271 -13.50 -8.76 7.37
N VAL A 272 -13.71 -9.32 6.18
CA VAL A 272 -13.47 -10.75 5.91
C VAL A 272 -11.98 -11.05 5.99
N ALA A 273 -11.12 -10.20 5.42
CA ALA A 273 -9.67 -10.40 5.50
C ALA A 273 -9.14 -10.45 6.95
N SER A 274 -9.68 -9.60 7.82
CA SER A 274 -9.36 -9.54 9.25
C SER A 274 -9.90 -10.76 10.00
N ALA A 275 -11.10 -11.22 9.67
CA ALA A 275 -11.66 -12.46 10.20
C ALA A 275 -10.81 -13.68 9.81
N VAL A 276 -10.35 -13.75 8.55
CA VAL A 276 -9.42 -14.78 8.09
C VAL A 276 -8.09 -14.72 8.85
N ALA A 277 -7.54 -13.52 9.08
CA ALA A 277 -6.31 -13.37 9.82
C ALA A 277 -6.44 -13.89 11.26
N GLN A 278 -7.59 -13.67 11.89
CA GLN A 278 -7.89 -14.20 13.22
C GLN A 278 -8.07 -15.72 13.19
N ALA A 279 -8.81 -16.26 12.23
CA ALA A 279 -8.97 -17.70 12.04
C ALA A 279 -7.63 -18.42 11.80
N PHE A 280 -6.73 -17.83 11.02
CA PHE A 280 -5.38 -18.36 10.81
C PHE A 280 -4.57 -18.45 12.11
N LYS A 281 -4.68 -17.43 12.98
CA LYS A 281 -4.05 -17.46 14.31
C LYS A 281 -4.58 -18.58 15.18
N GLU A 282 -5.90 -18.74 15.23
CA GLU A 282 -6.57 -19.77 16.04
C GLU A 282 -6.18 -21.19 15.64
N VAL A 283 -5.94 -21.42 14.34
CA VAL A 283 -5.42 -22.72 13.85
C VAL A 283 -3.98 -22.96 14.27
N TYR A 284 -3.13 -21.92 14.30
CA TYR A 284 -1.69 -22.08 14.55
C TYR A 284 -1.28 -21.94 16.01
N GLU A 285 -2.01 -21.21 16.84
CA GLU A 285 -1.73 -21.05 18.26
C GLU A 285 -1.54 -22.39 18.99
N PRO A 286 -2.39 -23.41 18.81
CA PRO A 286 -2.22 -24.71 19.47
C PRO A 286 -1.01 -25.51 18.98
N LEU A 287 -0.49 -25.21 17.78
CA LEU A 287 0.63 -25.94 17.18
C LEU A 287 1.98 -25.55 17.80
N ASN A 288 2.05 -24.44 18.55
CA ASN A 288 3.29 -23.88 19.10
C ASN A 288 4.39 -23.67 18.05
N ILE A 289 4.00 -23.40 16.80
CA ILE A 289 4.91 -23.03 15.71
C ILE A 289 4.91 -21.51 15.64
N PRO A 290 6.05 -20.81 15.76
CA PRO A 290 6.06 -19.36 15.58
C PRO A 290 5.57 -18.98 14.18
N TYR A 291 4.78 -17.93 14.05
CA TYR A 291 4.24 -17.48 12.76
C TYR A 291 4.09 -15.96 12.73
N GLY A 292 4.07 -15.40 11.52
CA GLY A 292 3.62 -14.03 11.25
C GLY A 292 2.28 -14.05 10.50
N THR A 293 1.49 -12.99 10.63
CA THR A 293 0.26 -12.81 9.85
C THR A 293 0.20 -11.39 9.32
N VAL A 294 -0.11 -11.24 8.03
CA VAL A 294 -0.26 -9.93 7.38
C VAL A 294 -1.58 -9.89 6.62
N VAL A 295 -2.28 -8.77 6.73
CA VAL A 295 -3.41 -8.40 5.87
C VAL A 295 -2.92 -7.28 4.99
N ASN A 296 -2.90 -7.50 3.68
CA ASN A 296 -2.54 -6.49 2.70
C ASN A 296 -3.67 -5.44 2.66
N LYS A 297 -3.41 -4.22 3.13
CA LYS A 297 -4.41 -3.13 3.19
C LYS A 297 -4.38 -2.33 1.89
N GLU A 298 -5.51 -1.73 1.53
CA GLU A 298 -5.57 -0.82 0.37
C GLU A 298 -4.78 0.47 0.68
N ARG A 299 -3.77 0.78 -0.13
CA ARG A 299 -3.22 2.13 -0.23
C ARG A 299 -4.12 2.99 -1.11
N VAL A 300 -4.28 4.22 -0.67
CA VAL A 300 -4.94 5.26 -1.45
C VAL A 300 -3.99 6.44 -1.61
N SER A 301 -4.09 7.11 -2.74
CA SER A 301 -3.43 8.40 -2.99
C SER A 301 -3.91 9.47 -1.98
N PHE A 302 -3.16 10.56 -1.82
CA PHE A 302 -3.62 11.71 -1.02
C PHE A 302 -4.94 12.26 -1.55
N LYS A 303 -5.10 12.29 -2.88
CA LYS A 303 -6.37 12.63 -3.56
C LYS A 303 -7.51 11.72 -3.12
N GLU A 304 -7.32 10.41 -3.20
CA GLU A 304 -8.36 9.44 -2.83
C GLU A 304 -8.69 9.49 -1.33
N ALA A 305 -7.68 9.58 -0.45
CA ALA A 305 -7.88 9.76 0.98
C ALA A 305 -8.71 11.01 1.28
N THR A 306 -8.38 12.12 0.63
CA THR A 306 -9.09 13.41 0.77
C THR A 306 -10.54 13.31 0.29
N LEU A 307 -10.80 12.65 -0.85
CA LEU A 307 -12.14 12.54 -1.42
C LEU A 307 -13.03 11.50 -0.73
N ARG A 308 -12.46 10.39 -0.25
CA ARG A 308 -13.21 9.33 0.46
C ARG A 308 -13.56 9.75 1.89
N SER A 309 -12.80 10.66 2.49
CA SER A 309 -12.92 11.17 3.88
C SER A 309 -12.77 10.12 4.99
N LEU A 310 -13.48 9.00 4.91
CA LEU A 310 -13.39 7.86 5.82
C LEU A 310 -12.73 6.67 5.11
N ALA A 311 -11.93 5.90 5.83
CA ALA A 311 -11.42 4.63 5.33
C ALA A 311 -12.55 3.57 5.30
N PRO A 312 -12.48 2.54 4.43
CA PRO A 312 -13.50 1.48 4.37
C PRO A 312 -13.75 0.76 5.70
N ASP A 313 -12.75 0.73 6.57
CA ASP A 313 -12.81 0.18 7.95
C ASP A 313 -13.45 1.13 8.98
N ARG A 314 -13.97 2.28 8.53
CA ARG A 314 -14.48 3.40 9.35
C ARG A 314 -13.40 4.10 10.18
N GLY A 315 -12.13 3.81 9.92
CA GLY A 315 -10.98 4.48 10.50
C GLY A 315 -10.60 5.75 9.74
N LEU A 316 -9.40 6.24 10.05
CA LEU A 316 -8.78 7.38 9.38
C LEU A 316 -7.63 6.90 8.50
N TYR A 317 -7.47 7.53 7.34
CA TYR A 317 -6.25 7.35 6.55
C TYR A 317 -5.06 7.92 7.32
N PHE A 318 -3.95 7.17 7.31
CA PHE A 318 -2.69 7.59 7.91
C PHE A 318 -1.58 7.45 6.86
N PRO A 319 -0.62 8.40 6.79
CA PRO A 319 0.53 8.23 5.92
C PRO A 319 1.31 6.98 6.31
N GLU A 320 1.84 6.25 5.33
CA GLU A 320 2.60 5.01 5.58
C GLU A 320 3.79 5.25 6.51
N ALA A 321 4.47 6.37 6.32
CA ALA A 321 5.54 6.85 7.18
C ALA A 321 5.36 8.35 7.42
N ILE A 322 5.77 8.81 8.60
CA ILE A 322 5.86 10.24 8.88
C ILE A 322 7.14 10.76 8.19
N PRO A 323 7.04 11.64 7.18
CA PRO A 323 8.19 12.21 6.50
C PRO A 323 9.11 12.93 7.50
N VAL A 324 10.40 12.70 7.37
CA VAL A 324 11.42 13.41 8.16
C VAL A 324 11.81 14.66 7.40
N VAL A 325 11.69 15.82 8.05
CA VAL A 325 12.08 17.10 7.47
C VAL A 325 13.61 17.13 7.33
N ASP A 326 14.09 17.48 6.14
CA ASP A 326 15.52 17.54 5.83
C ASP A 326 16.27 18.43 6.81
N LYS A 327 17.50 18.01 7.17
CA LYS A 327 18.37 18.78 8.07
C LYS A 327 18.58 20.20 7.55
N GLU A 328 18.74 20.39 6.25
CA GLU A 328 18.93 21.70 5.64
C GLU A 328 17.74 22.64 5.90
N VAL A 329 16.51 22.12 5.82
CA VAL A 329 15.31 22.88 6.17
C VAL A 329 15.32 23.22 7.67
N LEU A 330 15.66 22.27 8.54
CA LEU A 330 15.73 22.50 9.99
C LEU A 330 16.81 23.51 10.41
N HIS A 331 17.91 23.64 9.67
CA HIS A 331 18.94 24.66 9.95
C HIS A 331 18.60 26.01 9.31
N GLY A 332 17.92 26.02 8.17
CA GLY A 332 17.63 27.22 7.37
C GLY A 332 16.25 27.84 7.56
N TYR A 333 15.33 27.21 8.31
CA TYR A 333 13.92 27.66 8.37
C TYR A 333 13.73 29.12 8.80
N LYS A 334 14.63 29.66 9.63
CA LYS A 334 14.54 31.05 10.14
C LYS A 334 14.61 32.11 9.04
N SER A 335 15.23 31.78 7.91
CA SER A 335 15.37 32.68 6.76
C SER A 335 14.41 32.34 5.61
N MET A 336 13.52 31.37 5.79
CA MET A 336 12.55 30.97 4.77
C MET A 336 11.27 31.78 4.91
N GLU A 337 10.68 32.14 3.78
CA GLU A 337 9.30 32.63 3.74
C GLU A 337 8.33 31.55 4.25
N LYS A 338 7.26 31.98 4.93
CA LYS A 338 6.29 31.11 5.59
C LYS A 338 5.72 30.06 4.63
N GLU A 339 5.30 30.47 3.44
CA GLU A 339 4.71 29.59 2.43
C GLU A 339 5.73 28.57 1.90
N ALA A 340 6.99 28.98 1.74
CA ALA A 340 8.05 28.10 1.28
C ALA A 340 8.35 27.01 2.31
N LEU A 341 8.37 27.37 3.60
CA LEU A 341 8.52 26.40 4.69
C LEU A 341 7.32 25.44 4.74
N CYS A 342 6.09 25.95 4.64
CA CYS A 342 4.88 25.13 4.62
C CYS A 342 4.89 24.13 3.46
N LEU A 343 5.30 24.58 2.26
CA LEU A 343 5.41 23.71 1.10
C LEU A 343 6.39 22.56 1.32
N LYS A 344 7.58 22.85 1.87
CA LYS A 344 8.59 21.82 2.18
C LYS A 344 8.09 20.77 3.17
N VAL A 345 7.26 21.18 4.13
CA VAL A 345 6.70 20.28 5.14
C VAL A 345 5.53 19.45 4.59
N ILE A 346 4.63 20.04 3.80
CA ILE A 346 3.40 19.37 3.36
C ILE A 346 3.57 18.55 2.08
N LYS A 347 4.50 18.93 1.18
CA LYS A 347 4.71 18.26 -0.12
C LYS A 347 4.98 16.74 0.01
N PRO A 348 5.77 16.25 0.99
CA PRO A 348 5.97 14.81 1.16
C PRO A 348 4.70 14.02 1.48
N PHE A 349 3.67 14.65 2.09
CA PHE A 349 2.39 14.00 2.35
C PHE A 349 1.46 14.04 1.13
N VAL A 350 1.51 15.13 0.36
CA VAL A 350 0.67 15.32 -0.83
C VAL A 350 1.19 14.51 -2.02
N GLY A 351 2.50 14.23 -2.07
CA GLY A 351 3.12 13.53 -3.19
C GLY A 351 2.90 14.29 -4.50
N ASP A 352 2.63 13.56 -5.58
CA ASP A 352 2.41 14.13 -6.91
C ASP A 352 0.94 14.44 -7.23
N ASP A 353 0.02 14.23 -6.27
CA ASP A 353 -1.41 14.49 -6.46
C ASP A 353 -1.72 15.97 -6.69
N ILE A 354 -0.87 16.88 -6.17
CA ILE A 354 -0.96 18.32 -6.41
C ILE A 354 0.42 18.83 -6.86
N GLY A 355 0.44 19.47 -8.03
CA GLY A 355 1.63 20.14 -8.57
C GLY A 355 2.12 21.25 -7.64
N GLU A 356 3.43 21.50 -7.62
CA GLU A 356 4.05 22.42 -6.66
C GLU A 356 3.46 23.84 -6.72
N GLU A 357 3.29 24.38 -7.92
CA GLU A 357 2.69 25.70 -8.14
C GLU A 357 1.29 25.77 -7.53
N LYS A 358 0.44 24.79 -7.84
CA LYS A 358 -0.92 24.76 -7.32
C LYS A 358 -0.97 24.58 -5.80
N LEU A 359 -0.04 23.79 -5.24
CA LEU A 359 0.06 23.58 -3.80
C LEU A 359 0.50 24.87 -3.09
N ARG A 360 1.36 25.69 -3.70
CA ARG A 360 1.72 27.04 -3.19
C ARG A 360 0.50 27.95 -3.14
N ASP A 361 -0.33 27.97 -4.18
CA ASP A 361 -1.58 28.76 -4.18
C ASP A 361 -2.50 28.34 -3.03
N ILE A 362 -2.70 27.02 -2.87
CA ILE A 362 -3.52 26.46 -1.79
C ILE A 362 -2.99 26.89 -0.41
N ILE A 363 -1.68 26.83 -0.20
CA ILE A 363 -1.05 27.26 1.06
C ILE A 363 -1.29 28.75 1.31
N SER A 364 -1.08 29.59 0.29
CA SER A 364 -1.26 31.04 0.40
C SER A 364 -2.71 31.40 0.74
N GLU A 365 -3.68 30.79 0.07
CA GLU A 365 -5.10 30.97 0.36
C GLU A 365 -5.51 30.44 1.74
N THR A 366 -4.86 29.38 2.21
CA THR A 366 -5.12 28.76 3.52
C THR A 366 -4.64 29.65 4.65
N LEU A 367 -3.42 30.20 4.55
CA LEU A 367 -2.71 30.88 5.63
C LEU A 367 -2.75 32.41 5.50
N ASN A 368 -3.77 32.95 4.85
CA ASN A 368 -3.98 34.38 4.58
C ASN A 368 -4.40 35.22 5.81
N PHE A 369 -4.04 34.78 7.00
CA PHE A 369 -4.30 35.44 8.28
C PHE A 369 -3.10 35.29 9.23
N PRO A 370 -2.98 36.16 10.26
CA PRO A 370 -1.86 36.11 11.20
C PRO A 370 -1.79 34.78 11.95
N THR A 371 -0.58 34.28 12.17
CA THR A 371 -0.32 33.09 13.02
C THR A 371 0.84 33.42 13.96
N PRO A 372 0.66 34.33 14.93
CA PRO A 372 1.74 34.80 15.77
C PRO A 372 2.25 33.67 16.68
N LEU A 373 3.57 33.65 16.86
CA LEU A 373 4.24 32.77 17.82
C LEU A 373 4.61 33.60 19.05
N ASN A 374 3.82 33.49 20.10
CA ASN A 374 4.01 34.27 21.33
C ASN A 374 4.78 33.45 22.36
N GLN A 375 5.79 34.08 22.98
CA GLN A 375 6.53 33.48 24.07
C GLN A 375 5.70 33.56 25.37
N ILE A 376 5.53 32.42 26.05
CA ILE A 376 4.80 32.32 27.32
C ILE A 376 5.80 32.28 28.49
N THR A 377 6.86 31.48 28.35
CA THR A 377 8.00 31.40 29.28
C THR A 377 9.29 31.28 28.45
N PRO A 378 10.50 31.32 29.04
CA PRO A 378 11.76 31.22 28.27
C PRO A 378 11.79 30.10 27.22
N ASP A 379 11.23 28.94 27.53
CA ASP A 379 11.25 27.75 26.66
C ASP A 379 9.87 27.30 26.15
N VAL A 380 8.81 28.05 26.44
CA VAL A 380 7.44 27.70 26.03
C VAL A 380 6.87 28.80 25.14
N TYR A 381 6.42 28.41 23.96
CA TYR A 381 5.81 29.28 22.97
C TYR A 381 4.41 28.78 22.61
N CYS A 382 3.51 29.70 22.32
CA CYS A 382 2.16 29.43 21.83
C CYS A 382 2.05 29.92 20.38
N LEU A 383 1.78 29.01 19.46
CA LEU A 383 1.42 29.36 18.08
C LEU A 383 -0.10 29.59 18.03
N GLU A 384 -0.51 30.83 17.86
CA GLU A 384 -1.92 31.18 17.88
C GLU A 384 -2.52 30.98 16.49
N LEU A 385 -3.32 29.92 16.35
CA LEU A 385 -3.99 29.56 15.10
C LEU A 385 -5.44 30.06 15.00
N PHE A 386 -5.90 30.82 16.00
CA PHE A 386 -7.29 31.27 16.15
C PHE A 386 -7.53 32.70 15.65
N HIS A 387 -6.64 33.27 14.85
CA HIS A 387 -6.81 34.60 14.24
C HIS A 387 -7.44 34.54 12.83
N GLY A 388 -7.96 33.36 12.46
CA GLY A 388 -8.67 33.13 11.21
C GLY A 388 -10.10 33.68 11.22
N PRO A 389 -10.82 33.54 10.09
CA PRO A 389 -12.15 34.12 9.89
C PRO A 389 -13.22 33.61 10.87
N THR A 390 -13.04 32.42 11.44
CA THR A 390 -13.99 31.85 12.41
C THR A 390 -13.49 31.90 13.84
N LEU A 391 -12.31 32.50 14.06
CA LEU A 391 -11.61 32.54 15.33
C LEU A 391 -11.31 31.14 15.91
N ALA A 392 -11.20 30.14 15.04
CA ALA A 392 -10.97 28.75 15.42
C ALA A 392 -9.66 28.26 14.84
N PHE A 393 -8.90 27.48 15.61
CA PHE A 393 -7.68 26.84 15.08
C PHE A 393 -7.96 25.88 13.91
N LYS A 394 -9.22 25.41 13.78
CA LYS A 394 -9.67 24.56 12.68
C LYS A 394 -9.68 25.28 11.33
N ASP A 395 -9.60 26.62 11.31
CA ASP A 395 -9.55 27.39 10.06
C ASP A 395 -8.40 26.92 9.15
N VAL A 396 -7.22 26.64 9.72
CA VAL A 396 -6.06 26.17 8.94
C VAL A 396 -6.38 24.86 8.21
N GLY A 397 -6.84 23.84 8.95
CA GLY A 397 -7.12 22.52 8.38
C GLY A 397 -8.32 22.52 7.44
N ALA A 398 -9.43 23.15 7.83
CA ALA A 398 -10.65 23.20 7.04
C ALA A 398 -10.46 23.95 5.72
N ARG A 399 -9.73 25.06 5.73
CA ARG A 399 -9.42 25.82 4.51
C ARG A 399 -8.50 25.03 3.60
N PHE A 400 -7.43 24.44 4.12
CA PHE A 400 -6.55 23.59 3.30
C PHE A 400 -7.31 22.45 2.64
N MET A 401 -8.09 21.70 3.43
CA MET A 401 -8.93 20.61 2.94
C MET A 401 -9.91 21.09 1.86
N SER A 402 -10.55 22.24 2.05
CA SER A 402 -11.51 22.77 1.07
C SER A 402 -10.89 23.07 -0.29
N ARG A 403 -9.69 23.67 -0.31
CA ARG A 403 -9.00 23.98 -1.56
C ARG A 403 -8.47 22.73 -2.25
N CYS A 404 -8.03 21.73 -1.49
CA CYS A 404 -7.67 20.42 -2.03
C CYS A 404 -8.89 19.74 -2.68
N ILE A 405 -10.05 19.71 -2.01
CA ILE A 405 -11.27 19.11 -2.56
C ILE A 405 -11.73 19.87 -3.80
N ASP A 406 -11.79 21.20 -3.78
CA ASP A 406 -12.17 22.01 -4.95
C ASP A 406 -11.22 21.78 -6.13
N HIS A 407 -9.91 21.59 -5.87
CA HIS A 407 -8.93 21.23 -6.89
C HIS A 407 -9.20 19.83 -7.48
N PHE A 408 -9.45 18.83 -6.63
CA PHE A 408 -9.61 17.43 -7.06
C PHE A 408 -10.94 17.12 -7.73
N VAL A 409 -12.02 17.81 -7.34
CA VAL A 409 -13.36 17.64 -7.95
C VAL A 409 -13.39 18.18 -9.39
N GLY A 410 -12.47 19.08 -9.75
CA GLY A 410 -12.38 19.62 -11.12
C GLY A 410 -13.68 20.27 -11.57
N ASP A 411 -13.93 20.37 -12.87
CA ASP A 411 -15.19 20.91 -13.42
C ASP A 411 -16.23 19.82 -13.66
N SER A 412 -16.20 18.74 -12.86
CA SER A 412 -17.18 17.67 -12.99
C SER A 412 -18.59 18.18 -12.69
N GLU A 413 -19.59 17.72 -13.44
CA GLU A 413 -21.00 18.11 -13.22
C GLU A 413 -21.57 17.58 -11.88
N GLN A 414 -20.89 16.62 -11.26
CA GLN A 414 -21.31 16.02 -10.01
C GLN A 414 -20.81 16.83 -8.81
N ARG A 415 -21.72 17.55 -8.16
CA ARG A 415 -21.45 18.24 -6.89
C ARG A 415 -21.21 17.23 -5.78
N LYS A 416 -20.14 17.42 -4.99
CA LYS A 416 -19.91 16.63 -3.77
C LYS A 416 -20.65 17.24 -2.60
N THR A 417 -21.17 16.39 -1.71
CA THR A 417 -21.80 16.84 -0.45
C THR A 417 -20.88 16.52 0.71
N ILE A 418 -20.55 17.54 1.50
CA ILE A 418 -19.84 17.40 2.78
C ILE A 418 -20.88 17.43 3.89
N LEU A 419 -20.92 16.36 4.67
CA LEU A 419 -21.80 16.22 5.81
C LEU A 419 -20.97 16.28 7.09
N VAL A 420 -21.31 17.22 7.99
CA VAL A 420 -20.53 17.51 9.20
C VAL A 420 -21.42 17.40 10.42
N ALA A 421 -20.99 16.63 11.42
CA ALA A 421 -21.55 16.73 12.77
C ALA A 421 -20.66 17.67 13.60
N THR A 422 -21.26 18.60 14.34
CA THR A 422 -20.50 19.51 15.20
C THR A 422 -21.26 19.84 16.47
N SER A 423 -20.52 20.16 17.54
CA SER A 423 -21.02 20.80 18.76
C SER A 423 -20.32 22.13 19.04
N GLY A 424 -19.62 22.70 18.05
CA GLY A 424 -18.83 23.90 18.27
C GLY A 424 -18.15 24.46 17.03
N ASP A 425 -16.86 24.81 17.19
CA ASP A 425 -16.08 25.63 16.26
C ASP A 425 -15.73 24.92 14.94
N THR A 426 -15.58 23.60 14.93
CA THR A 426 -15.30 22.82 13.71
C THR A 426 -16.34 23.06 12.62
N GLY A 427 -17.63 23.08 12.95
CA GLY A 427 -18.66 23.31 11.95
C GLY A 427 -18.55 24.69 11.31
N GLY A 428 -18.22 25.73 12.10
CA GLY A 428 -18.02 27.08 11.60
C GLY A 428 -16.84 27.16 10.64
N ALA A 429 -15.71 26.56 11.01
CA ALA A 429 -14.51 26.50 10.17
C ALA A 429 -14.75 25.76 8.84
N VAL A 430 -15.45 24.62 8.87
CA VAL A 430 -15.82 23.89 7.64
C VAL A 430 -16.82 24.68 6.81
N ALA A 431 -17.85 25.25 7.43
CA ALA A 431 -18.82 26.11 6.75
C ALA A 431 -18.13 27.24 5.99
N ASN A 432 -17.23 27.97 6.67
CA ASN A 432 -16.51 29.10 6.09
C ASN A 432 -15.49 28.66 5.04
N GLY A 433 -14.76 27.56 5.27
CA GLY A 433 -13.75 27.06 4.34
C GLY A 433 -14.31 26.75 2.96
N PHE A 434 -15.49 26.14 2.89
CA PHE A 434 -16.18 25.76 1.66
C PHE A 434 -17.19 26.79 1.16
N PHE A 435 -17.42 27.89 1.88
CA PHE A 435 -18.40 28.88 1.50
C PHE A 435 -18.08 29.49 0.12
N GLY A 436 -19.07 29.51 -0.76
CA GLY A 436 -18.93 30.03 -2.12
C GLY A 436 -18.38 29.02 -3.14
N SER A 437 -18.02 27.80 -2.73
CA SER A 437 -17.69 26.73 -3.68
C SER A 437 -18.92 26.38 -4.53
N SER A 438 -18.77 26.42 -5.85
CA SER A 438 -19.79 25.97 -6.81
C SER A 438 -19.85 24.45 -6.96
N LYS A 439 -18.83 23.75 -6.43
CA LYS A 439 -18.56 22.32 -6.62
C LYS A 439 -18.97 21.48 -5.42
N VAL A 440 -19.12 22.12 -4.26
CA VAL A 440 -19.40 21.44 -2.99
C VAL A 440 -20.64 22.01 -2.30
N LYS A 441 -21.53 21.13 -1.85
CA LYS A 441 -22.60 21.45 -0.91
C LYS A 441 -22.16 21.05 0.51
N VAL A 442 -22.41 21.90 1.50
CA VAL A 442 -22.09 21.61 2.90
C VAL A 442 -23.38 21.50 3.70
N ILE A 443 -23.53 20.41 4.44
CA ILE A 443 -24.62 20.18 5.38
C ILE A 443 -24.03 20.00 6.77
N ILE A 444 -24.49 20.82 7.72
CA ILE A 444 -23.98 20.85 9.09
C ILE A 444 -25.10 20.41 10.02
N LEU A 445 -24.89 19.30 10.71
CA LEU A 445 -25.75 18.80 11.77
C LEU A 445 -25.19 19.28 13.12
N TYR A 446 -26.01 19.98 13.89
CA TYR A 446 -25.62 20.45 15.21
C TYR A 446 -26.75 20.24 16.25
N PRO A 447 -26.41 19.92 17.51
CA PRO A 447 -27.40 19.63 18.53
C PRO A 447 -28.11 20.88 19.04
N LYS A 448 -29.43 20.78 19.16
CA LYS A 448 -30.32 21.83 19.64
C LYS A 448 -29.94 22.33 21.03
N ALA A 449 -29.80 23.65 21.19
CA ALA A 449 -29.47 24.31 22.46
C ALA A 449 -28.20 23.78 23.17
N LYS A 450 -27.27 23.19 22.41
CA LYS A 450 -25.99 22.64 22.92
C LYS A 450 -24.76 23.33 22.32
N VAL A 451 -24.96 24.40 21.55
CA VAL A 451 -23.92 25.28 21.01
C VAL A 451 -24.09 26.69 21.55
N SER A 452 -23.01 27.47 21.65
CA SER A 452 -23.13 28.88 22.09
C SER A 452 -23.84 29.74 21.02
N PRO A 453 -24.49 30.86 21.39
CA PRO A 453 -25.15 31.74 20.43
C PRO A 453 -24.21 32.31 19.35
N LEU A 454 -22.92 32.47 19.66
CA LEU A 454 -21.92 32.91 18.68
C LEU A 454 -21.64 31.80 17.66
N GLN A 455 -21.42 30.57 18.14
CA GLN A 455 -21.20 29.42 17.26
C GLN A 455 -22.42 29.16 16.40
N GLU A 456 -23.62 29.17 16.97
CA GLU A 456 -24.87 28.98 16.22
C GLU A 456 -24.97 29.98 15.04
N LYS A 457 -24.63 31.26 15.27
CA LYS A 457 -24.58 32.26 14.20
C LYS A 457 -23.51 31.93 13.15
N GLN A 458 -22.32 31.49 13.54
CA GLN A 458 -21.28 31.07 12.59
C GLN A 458 -21.72 29.89 11.71
N LEU A 459 -22.52 28.97 12.26
CA LEU A 459 -23.05 27.80 11.53
C LEU A 459 -24.20 28.18 10.59
N THR A 460 -25.11 29.06 11.02
CA THR A 460 -26.43 29.25 10.38
C THR A 460 -26.53 30.45 9.43
N THR A 461 -25.58 31.39 9.46
CA THR A 461 -25.74 32.68 8.74
C THR A 461 -25.11 32.74 7.35
N LEU A 462 -24.24 31.79 6.98
CA LEU A 462 -23.51 31.83 5.71
C LEU A 462 -24.42 31.66 4.48
N GLY A 463 -25.32 30.67 4.50
CA GLY A 463 -26.22 30.37 3.38
C GLY A 463 -25.50 29.91 2.10
N GLY A 464 -26.15 30.09 0.94
CA GLY A 464 -25.59 29.70 -0.36
C GLY A 464 -25.46 28.18 -0.51
N ASN A 465 -24.22 27.69 -0.62
CA ASN A 465 -23.92 26.25 -0.71
C ASN A 465 -23.86 25.57 0.68
N VAL A 466 -24.03 26.32 1.77
CA VAL A 466 -24.00 25.82 3.16
C VAL A 466 -25.41 25.77 3.73
N THR A 467 -25.77 24.64 4.33
CA THR A 467 -27.05 24.43 5.04
C THR A 467 -26.77 23.89 6.44
N ALA A 468 -27.31 24.55 7.47
CA ALA A 468 -27.23 24.06 8.84
C ALA A 468 -28.58 23.48 9.28
N MET A 469 -28.55 22.33 9.93
CA MET A 469 -29.71 21.59 10.43
C MET A 469 -29.54 21.37 11.94
N GLU A 470 -30.48 21.94 12.69
CA GLU A 470 -30.57 21.71 14.13
C GLU A 470 -31.18 20.32 14.38
N ILE A 471 -30.49 19.49 15.17
CA ILE A 471 -30.92 18.15 15.54
C ILE A 471 -31.42 18.17 16.98
N ASP A 472 -32.64 17.67 17.20
CA ASP A 472 -33.20 17.47 18.54
C ASP A 472 -32.55 16.22 19.18
N GLY A 473 -31.36 16.42 19.74
CA GLY A 473 -30.53 15.34 20.28
C GLY A 473 -29.18 15.84 20.79
N SER A 474 -28.27 14.90 21.00
CA SER A 474 -26.90 15.13 21.43
C SER A 474 -25.93 15.28 20.24
N PHE A 475 -24.68 15.64 20.53
CA PHE A 475 -23.60 15.58 19.54
C PHE A 475 -23.39 14.16 19.02
N ASP A 476 -23.52 13.16 19.88
CA ASP A 476 -23.37 11.75 19.49
C ASP A 476 -24.46 11.33 18.51
N ASP A 477 -25.69 11.83 18.67
CA ASP A 477 -26.79 11.60 17.73
C ASP A 477 -26.47 12.23 16.36
N CYS A 478 -25.97 13.47 16.35
CA CYS A 478 -25.49 14.11 15.11
C CYS A 478 -24.39 13.28 14.45
N GLN A 479 -23.41 12.82 15.22
CA GLN A 479 -22.30 12.02 14.70
C GLN A 479 -22.76 10.66 14.16
N ASN A 480 -23.72 10.02 14.83
CA ASN A 480 -24.32 8.77 14.39
C ASN A 480 -25.06 8.95 13.06
N LEU A 481 -25.85 10.02 12.90
CA LEU A 481 -26.51 10.34 11.63
C LEU A 481 -25.51 10.48 10.48
N VAL A 482 -24.39 11.19 10.71
CA VAL A 482 -23.33 11.35 9.69
C VAL A 482 -22.67 10.01 9.36
N LYS A 483 -22.30 9.22 10.37
CA LYS A 483 -21.69 7.90 10.16
C LYS A 483 -22.62 6.94 9.43
N SER A 484 -23.91 6.96 9.74
CA SER A 484 -24.92 6.15 9.06
C SER A 484 -25.06 6.55 7.60
N ALA A 485 -25.10 7.85 7.28
CA ALA A 485 -25.17 8.33 5.91
C ALA A 485 -23.94 7.92 5.08
N PHE A 486 -22.74 7.89 5.67
CA PHE A 486 -21.51 7.48 4.98
C PHE A 486 -21.42 5.98 4.65
N VAL A 487 -22.25 5.14 5.26
CA VAL A 487 -22.28 3.68 4.98
C VAL A 487 -23.54 3.24 4.25
N ASP A 488 -24.44 4.17 3.96
CA ASP A 488 -25.69 3.91 3.24
C ASP A 488 -25.43 3.95 1.73
N THR A 489 -25.56 2.82 1.05
CA THR A 489 -25.29 2.72 -0.39
C THR A 489 -26.25 3.55 -1.23
N GLU A 490 -27.51 3.72 -0.81
CA GLU A 490 -28.51 4.50 -1.56
C GLU A 490 -28.21 6.01 -1.50
N ILE A 491 -27.64 6.49 -0.39
CA ILE A 491 -27.21 7.89 -0.24
C ILE A 491 -25.90 8.19 -0.99
N ASN A 492 -25.03 7.17 -1.15
CA ASN A 492 -23.70 7.33 -1.75
C ASN A 492 -23.64 7.02 -3.26
N GLU A 493 -24.68 6.40 -3.83
CA GLU A 493 -24.92 6.26 -5.28
C GLU A 493 -25.59 7.51 -5.88
#